data_AF-A0A7C2K438-F1
#
_entry.id   AF-A0A7C2K438-F1
#
_cell.length_a   1.000
_cell.length_b   1.000
_cell.length_c   1.000
_cell.angle_alpha   90.00
_cell.angle_beta   90.00
_cell.angle_gamma   90.00
#
_symmetry.space_group_name_H-M   'P 1'
#
loop_
_entity.id
_entity.type
_entity.pdbx_description
1 polymer ?
#
loop_
_entity_poly.entity_id
_entity_poly.type
_entity_poly.pdbx_seq_one_letter_code
_entity_poly.pdbx_strand_id
1 'polypeptide(L)' 'VRTYLQAQPLAGRYLDDLRNLLDTWLPHFAHADRSYVTVGIGCTGGRHRSVYLVEKLAEHFRPLYPQVLCFHRELE' A
#
# COMPACT_ATOMS: atom_id res chain seq x y z
N VAL A 1 5.67 -15.16 7.45
CA VAL A 1 6.19 -14.00 6.67
C VAL A 1 5.78 -12.66 7.28
N ARG A 2 4.49 -12.40 7.57
CA ARG A 2 4.03 -11.14 8.18
C ARG A 2 4.80 -10.76 9.46
N THR A 3 4.86 -11.66 10.45
CA THR A 3 5.60 -11.42 11.72
C THR A 3 7.08 -11.13 11.51
N TYR A 4 7.71 -11.83 10.55
CA TYR A 4 9.11 -11.60 10.20
C TYR A 4 9.35 -10.18 9.66
N LEU A 5 8.51 -9.72 8.72
CA LEU A 5 8.61 -8.38 8.13
C LEU A 5 8.29 -7.28 9.15
N GLN A 6 7.31 -7.50 10.04
CA GLN A 6 6.98 -6.56 11.12
C GLN A 6 8.16 -6.36 12.09
N ALA A 7 8.95 -7.39 12.33
CA ALA A 7 10.13 -7.31 13.19
C ALA A 7 11.32 -6.60 12.51
N GLN A 8 11.26 -6.29 11.21
CA GLN A 8 12.35 -5.62 10.50
C GLN A 8 12.19 -4.09 10.57
N PRO A 9 13.11 -3.34 11.21
CA PRO A 9 13.01 -1.88 11.31
C PRO A 9 12.98 -1.19 9.95
N LEU A 10 13.74 -1.70 8.97
CA LEU A 10 13.76 -1.15 7.61
C LEU A 10 12.43 -1.33 6.87
N ALA A 11 11.69 -2.41 7.14
CA ALA A 11 10.36 -2.61 6.54
C ALA A 11 9.34 -1.64 7.12
N GLY A 12 9.43 -1.34 8.43
CA GLY A 12 8.64 -0.28 9.07
C GLY A 12 8.93 1.09 8.46
N ARG A 13 10.21 1.48 8.41
CA ARG A 13 10.63 2.75 7.80
C ARG A 13 10.16 2.89 6.35
N TYR A 14 10.34 1.83 5.54
CA TYR A 14 9.90 1.86 4.15
C TYR A 14 8.38 2.01 4.02
N LEU A 15 7.60 1.34 4.89
CA LEU A 15 6.15 1.52 4.93
C LEU A 15 5.78 2.96 5.29
N ASP A 16 6.47 3.58 6.25
CA ASP A 16 6.20 4.95 6.65
C ASP A 16 6.55 5.95 5.55
N ASP A 17 7.66 5.74 4.84
CA ASP A 17 8.03 6.56 3.66
C ASP A 17 6.95 6.49 2.57
N LEU A 18 6.40 5.29 2.31
CA LEU A 18 5.30 5.09 1.35
C LEU A 18 4.00 5.76 1.82
N ARG A 19 3.67 5.66 3.12
CA ARG A 19 2.50 6.33 3.70
C ARG A 19 2.61 7.83 3.54
N ASN A 20 3.73 8.42 3.93
CA ASN A 20 3.95 9.87 3.82
C ASN A 20 3.82 10.36 2.38
N LEU A 21 4.39 9.61 1.42
CA LEU A 21 4.23 9.91 0.00
C LEU A 21 2.75 9.93 -0.40
N LEU A 22 2.01 8.87 -0.07
CA LEU A 22 0.62 8.72 -0.49
C LEU A 22 -0.32 9.68 0.24
N ASP A 23 -0.15 9.89 1.54
CA ASP A 23 -0.91 10.87 2.34
C ASP A 23 -0.73 12.30 1.78
N THR A 24 0.47 12.62 1.28
CA THR A 24 0.75 13.93 0.67
C THR A 24 0.00 14.09 -0.64
N TRP A 25 0.03 13.09 -1.53
CA TRP A 25 -0.41 13.28 -2.92
C TRP A 25 -1.82 12.78 -3.24
N LEU A 26 -2.33 11.77 -2.53
CA LEU A 26 -3.67 11.23 -2.78
C LEU A 26 -4.78 12.28 -2.66
N PRO A 27 -4.79 13.22 -1.69
CA PRO A 27 -5.77 14.29 -1.64
C PRO A 27 -5.76 15.13 -2.93
N HIS A 28 -4.59 15.45 -3.48
CA HIS A 28 -4.50 16.23 -4.71
C HIS A 28 -5.00 15.48 -5.94
N PHE A 29 -4.81 14.16 -5.99
CA PHE A 29 -5.39 13.34 -7.06
C PHE A 29 -6.90 13.16 -6.93
N ALA A 30 -7.44 13.15 -5.71
CA ALA A 30 -8.88 13.05 -5.47
C ALA A 30 -9.66 14.28 -5.95
N HIS A 31 -9.02 15.44 -6.05
CA HIS A 31 -9.62 16.66 -6.61
C HIS A 31 -9.53 16.72 -8.15
N ALA A 32 -8.79 15.82 -8.78
CA ALA A 32 -8.75 15.70 -10.23
C ALA A 32 -9.94 14.83 -10.71
N ASP A 33 -10.35 15.02 -11.97
CA ASP A 33 -11.49 14.33 -12.60
C ASP A 33 -11.17 12.85 -12.95
N ARG A 34 -10.48 12.15 -12.05
CA ARG A 34 -10.03 10.76 -12.19
C ARG A 34 -10.90 9.85 -11.35
N SER A 35 -11.45 8.82 -11.98
CA SER A 35 -12.30 7.85 -11.27
C SER A 35 -11.52 6.93 -10.32
N TYR A 36 -10.22 6.69 -10.57
CA TYR A 36 -9.39 5.79 -9.78
C TYR A 36 -7.92 6.23 -9.74
N VAL A 37 -7.24 5.90 -8.65
CA VAL A 37 -5.77 5.93 -8.52
C VAL A 37 -5.30 4.52 -8.20
N THR A 38 -4.42 3.96 -9.04
CA THR A 38 -3.85 2.63 -8.82
C THR A 38 -2.40 2.74 -8.38
N VAL A 39 -2.07 2.14 -7.24
CA VAL A 39 -0.70 2.07 -6.71
C VAL A 39 -0.20 0.64 -6.80
N GLY A 40 0.80 0.40 -7.66
CA GLY A 40 1.42 -0.91 -7.82
C GLY A 40 2.64 -1.08 -6.93
N ILE A 41 2.66 -2.12 -6.10
CA ILE A 41 3.82 -2.50 -5.27
C ILE A 41 4.30 -3.89 -5.68
N GLY A 42 5.52 -3.95 -6.22
CA GLY A 42 6.11 -5.19 -6.72
C GLY A 42 7.22 -5.74 -5.82
N CYS A 43 7.30 -7.06 -5.73
CA CYS A 43 8.52 -7.76 -5.33
C CYS A 43 8.77 -8.89 -6.32
N THR A 44 9.98 -9.45 -6.37
CA THR A 44 10.39 -10.41 -7.43
C THR A 44 9.37 -11.52 -7.68
N GLY A 45 8.86 -12.16 -6.62
CA GLY A 45 7.87 -13.23 -6.74
C GLY A 45 6.43 -12.83 -6.37
N GLY A 46 6.17 -11.54 -6.12
CA GLY A 46 4.83 -10.98 -5.84
C GLY A 46 4.04 -11.53 -4.65
N ARG A 47 4.58 -12.47 -3.85
CA ARG A 47 3.82 -13.23 -2.82
C ARG A 47 4.07 -12.83 -1.37
N HIS A 48 5.10 -12.03 -1.10
CA HIS A 48 5.58 -11.80 0.28
C HIS A 48 5.66 -10.32 0.65
N ARG A 49 6.67 -9.60 0.14
CA ARG A 49 6.97 -8.21 0.51
C ARG A 49 5.92 -7.25 -0.04
N SER A 50 5.55 -7.41 -1.30
CA SER A 50 4.49 -6.62 -1.95
C SER A 50 3.16 -6.79 -1.22
N VAL A 51 2.74 -8.03 -1.01
CA VAL A 51 1.48 -8.37 -0.32
C VAL A 51 1.44 -7.74 1.06
N TYR A 52 2.52 -7.87 1.85
CA TYR A 52 2.61 -7.27 3.17
C TYR A 52 2.43 -5.75 3.15
N LEU A 53 3.13 -5.06 2.26
CA LEU A 53 3.08 -3.60 2.14
C LEU A 53 1.69 -3.12 1.68
N VAL A 54 1.11 -3.78 0.67
CA VAL A 54 -0.23 -3.44 0.15
C VAL A 54 -1.29 -3.58 1.23
N GLU A 55 -1.28 -4.68 1.99
CA GLU A 55 -2.22 -4.86 3.10
C GLU A 55 -2.06 -3.79 4.18
N LYS A 56 -0.81 -3.40 4.51
CA LYS A 56 -0.55 -2.37 5.53
C LYS A 56 -0.91 -0.95 5.09
N LEU A 57 -0.79 -0.64 3.81
CA LEU A 57 -1.28 0.61 3.25
C LEU A 57 -2.80 0.61 3.19
N ALA A 58 -3.42 -0.49 2.80
CA ALA A 58 -4.87 -0.60 2.79
C ALA A 58 -5.50 -0.46 4.18
N GLU A 59 -4.90 -1.09 5.20
CA GLU A 59 -5.29 -0.91 6.61
C GLU A 59 -5.25 0.59 7.01
N HIS A 60 -4.26 1.35 6.54
CA HIS A 60 -4.12 2.80 6.80
C HIS A 60 -5.14 3.65 6.03
N PHE A 61 -5.41 3.34 4.77
CA PHE A 61 -6.22 4.18 3.88
C PHE A 61 -7.72 3.87 3.89
N ARG A 62 -8.15 2.67 4.28
CA ARG A 62 -9.58 2.30 4.35
C ARG A 62 -10.44 3.26 5.20
N PRO A 63 -9.97 3.79 6.35
CA PRO A 63 -10.71 4.80 7.11
C PRO A 63 -10.83 6.16 6.40
N LEU A 64 -9.87 6.50 5.54
CA LEU A 64 -9.79 7.79 4.84
C LEU A 64 -10.54 7.76 3.50
N TYR A 65 -10.58 6.60 2.85
CA TYR A 65 -11.14 6.40 1.52
C TYR A 65 -12.06 5.15 1.53
N PRO A 66 -13.39 5.29 1.40
CA PRO A 66 -14.34 4.18 1.55
C PRO A 66 -14.18 3.06 0.51
N GLN A 67 -13.60 3.38 -0.66
CA GLN A 67 -13.48 2.48 -1.81
C GLN A 67 -12.04 2.00 -2.08
N VAL A 68 -11.24 1.79 -1.04
CA VAL A 68 -9.91 1.16 -1.19
C VAL A 68 -10.07 -0.32 -1.53
N LEU A 69 -9.59 -0.69 -2.72
CA LEU A 69 -9.53 -2.06 -3.21
C LEU A 69 -8.09 -2.58 -3.16
N CYS A 70 -7.91 -3.85 -2.82
CA CYS A 70 -6.62 -4.53 -2.81
C CYS A 70 -6.66 -5.70 -3.78
N PHE A 71 -5.60 -5.85 -4.58
CA PHE A 71 -5.46 -6.90 -5.56
C PHE A 71 -4.06 -7.50 -5.50
N HIS A 72 -3.96 -8.83 -5.41
CA HIS A 72 -2.69 -9.54 -5.27
C HIS A 72 -2.48 -10.53 -6.42
N ARG A 73 -1.99 -10.03 -7.55
CA ARG A 73 -1.87 -10.78 -8.83
C ARG A 73 -1.30 -12.20 -8.72
N GLU A 74 -0.32 -12.41 -7.86
CA GLU A 74 0.38 -13.71 -7.74
C GLU A 74 -0.21 -14.66 -6.67
N LEU A 75 -1.30 -14.25 -6.01
CA LEU A 75 -2.04 -15.03 -5.02
C LEU A 75 -3.43 -15.45 -5.52
N GLU A 76 -3.83 -14.99 -6.71
CA GLU A 76 -5.01 -15.45 -7.43
C GLU A 76 -4.73 -16.71 -8.26
#